data_AF-A0A957RMF4-F1
#
_entry.id   AF-A0A957RMF4-F1
#
_cell.length_a   1.000
_cell.length_b   1.000
_cell.length_c   1.000
_cell.angle_alpha   90.00
_cell.angle_beta   90.00
_cell.angle_gamma   90.00
#
_symmetry.space_group_name_H-M   'P 1'
#
loop_
_entity.id
_entity.type
_entity.pdbx_description
1 polymer ?
#
loop_
_entity_poly.entity_id
_entity_poly.type
_entity_poly.pdbx_seq_one_letter_code
_entity_poly.pdbx_strand_id
1 'polypeptide(L)'
;RDLYGAAQGSVTARGGAMVAEITATIDMQRARQQATIGMSAFRQVSRTIFPDAIVDRDARLALLLDAPMPDDVTIFVDRSRDVLAAARQDGRAVRLAAGGYDSQRLDALEALIDALDLLYRARRQAHRAAVDATTARNAAVGDLRTAMRQLRVEVAALLRAHPEVNPPADF
;
A
#
# COMPACT_ATOMS: atom_id res chain seq x y z
N ARG A 1 -17.02 -4.15 32.64
CA ARG A 1 -16.55 -4.50 31.28
C ARG A 1 -15.27 -5.29 31.43
N ASP A 2 -15.15 -6.44 30.77
CA ASP A 2 -13.96 -7.30 30.86
C ASP A 2 -12.76 -6.65 30.14
N LEU A 3 -11.87 -6.01 30.92
CA LEU A 3 -10.68 -5.31 30.42
C LEU A 3 -9.61 -6.28 29.90
N TYR A 4 -9.57 -7.51 30.41
CA TYR A 4 -8.63 -8.53 29.96
C TYR A 4 -9.02 -9.01 28.56
N GLY A 5 -10.30 -9.37 28.36
CA GLY A 5 -10.83 -9.72 27.05
C GLY A 5 -10.66 -8.61 26.01
N ALA A 6 -10.87 -7.34 26.40
CA ALA A 6 -10.63 -6.19 25.53
C ALA A 6 -9.14 -6.04 25.14
N ALA A 7 -8.23 -6.18 26.10
CA ALA A 7 -6.79 -6.12 25.83
C ALA A 7 -6.34 -7.27 24.91
N GLN A 8 -6.79 -8.50 25.17
CA GLN A 8 -6.47 -9.67 24.35
C GLN A 8 -7.02 -9.51 22.92
N GLY A 9 -8.28 -9.08 22.78
CA GLY A 9 -8.88 -8.80 21.47
C GLY A 9 -8.10 -7.75 20.67
N SER A 10 -7.62 -6.69 21.34
CA SER A 10 -6.84 -5.62 20.70
C SER A 10 -5.46 -6.09 20.19
N VAL A 11 -4.83 -7.05 20.88
CA VAL A 11 -3.56 -7.66 20.45
C VAL A 11 -3.77 -8.49 19.18
N THR A 12 -4.82 -9.32 19.16
CA THR A 12 -5.18 -10.13 17.99
C THR A 12 -5.52 -9.25 16.79
N ALA A 13 -6.32 -8.20 16.99
CA ALA A 13 -6.70 -7.26 15.93
C ALA A 13 -5.47 -6.55 15.33
N ARG A 14 -4.52 -6.11 16.17
CA ARG A 14 -3.25 -5.56 15.70
C ARG A 14 -2.45 -6.57 14.88
N GLY A 15 -2.37 -7.82 15.33
CA GLY A 15 -1.68 -8.89 14.58
C GLY A 15 -2.26 -9.06 13.17
N GLY A 16 -3.59 -9.14 13.06
CA GLY A 16 -4.27 -9.23 11.76
C GLY A 16 -4.02 -8.01 10.86
N ALA A 17 -4.10 -6.80 11.42
CA ALA A 17 -3.88 -5.57 10.66
C ALA A 17 -2.43 -5.44 10.14
N MET A 18 -1.43 -5.85 10.94
CA MET A 18 -0.02 -5.86 10.51
C MET A 18 0.22 -6.88 9.38
N VAL A 19 -0.37 -8.07 9.46
CA VAL A 19 -0.26 -9.06 8.38
C VAL A 19 -0.89 -8.52 7.10
N ALA A 20 -2.08 -7.92 7.18
CA ALA A 20 -2.75 -7.31 6.03
C ALA A 20 -1.90 -6.20 5.39
N GLU A 21 -1.23 -5.35 6.18
CA GLU A 21 -0.32 -4.32 5.67
C GLU A 21 0.89 -4.91 4.93
N ILE A 22 1.49 -5.97 5.47
CA ILE A 22 2.63 -6.67 4.83
C ILE A 22 2.19 -7.25 3.49
N THR A 23 1.08 -7.97 3.45
CA THR A 23 0.53 -8.54 2.21
C THR A 23 0.25 -7.46 1.17
N ALA A 24 -0.43 -6.39 1.56
CA ALA A 24 -0.73 -5.28 0.65
C ALA A 24 0.54 -4.58 0.13
N THR A 25 1.60 -4.52 0.93
CA THR A 25 2.90 -3.99 0.51
C THR A 25 3.55 -4.87 -0.55
N ILE A 26 3.57 -6.19 -0.35
CA ILE A 26 4.12 -7.15 -1.30
C ILE A 26 3.36 -7.09 -2.63
N ASP A 27 2.03 -7.10 -2.58
CA ASP A 27 1.20 -7.09 -3.79
C ASP A 27 1.37 -5.79 -4.57
N MET A 28 1.40 -4.64 -3.88
CA MET A 28 1.71 -3.34 -4.51
C MET A 28 3.10 -3.32 -5.14
N GLN A 29 4.13 -3.89 -4.49
CA GLN A 29 5.49 -3.96 -5.05
C GLN A 29 5.54 -4.84 -6.31
N ARG A 30 4.88 -5.99 -6.31
CA ARG A 30 4.77 -6.87 -7.48
C ARG A 30 4.07 -6.19 -8.64
N ALA A 31 2.94 -5.53 -8.37
CA ALA A 31 2.21 -4.77 -9.38
C ALA A 31 3.05 -3.62 -9.94
N ARG A 32 3.80 -2.91 -9.08
CA ARG A 32 4.72 -1.85 -9.50
C ARG A 32 5.78 -2.39 -10.46
N GLN A 33 6.38 -3.53 -10.12
CA GLN A 33 7.38 -4.17 -10.97
C GLN A 33 6.79 -4.56 -12.34
N GLN A 34 5.63 -5.21 -12.37
CA GLN A 34 4.94 -5.59 -13.62
C GLN A 34 4.60 -4.38 -14.48
N ALA A 35 4.02 -3.34 -13.89
CA ALA A 35 3.71 -2.09 -14.58
C ALA A 35 4.96 -1.40 -15.13
N THR A 36 6.05 -1.37 -14.35
CA THR A 36 7.32 -0.77 -14.77
C THR A 36 7.93 -1.52 -15.96
N ILE A 37 7.93 -2.85 -15.92
CA ILE A 37 8.39 -3.69 -17.02
C ILE A 37 7.54 -3.44 -18.26
N GLY A 38 6.21 -3.42 -18.12
CA GLY A 38 5.28 -3.16 -19.22
C GLY A 38 5.52 -1.79 -19.89
N MET A 39 5.60 -0.72 -19.09
CA MET A 39 5.85 0.62 -19.61
C MET A 39 7.27 0.78 -20.18
N SER A 40 8.26 0.08 -19.63
CA SER A 40 9.63 0.09 -20.18
C SER A 40 9.70 -0.59 -21.54
N ALA A 41 9.05 -1.76 -21.68
CA ALA A 41 8.93 -2.46 -22.95
C ALA A 41 8.17 -1.62 -23.99
N PHE A 42 7.07 -0.97 -23.57
CA PHE A 42 6.32 -0.04 -24.42
C PHE A 42 7.22 1.09 -24.94
N ARG A 43 7.97 1.76 -24.05
CA ARG A 43 8.87 2.84 -24.46
C ARG A 43 10.00 2.34 -25.37
N GLN A 44 10.55 1.15 -25.09
CA GLN A 44 11.61 0.56 -25.92
C GLN A 44 11.13 0.32 -27.35
N VAL A 45 9.97 -0.30 -27.53
CA VAL A 45 9.38 -0.53 -28.86
C VAL A 45 8.94 0.80 -29.49
N SER A 46 8.36 1.71 -28.73
CA SER A 46 7.98 3.02 -29.26
C SER A 46 9.19 3.80 -29.80
N ARG A 47 10.38 3.68 -29.19
CA ARG A 47 11.60 4.31 -29.74
C ARG A 47 12.04 3.74 -31.07
N THR A 48 11.72 2.48 -31.40
CA THR A 48 12.01 1.92 -32.73
C THR A 48 11.00 2.36 -33.77
N ILE A 49 9.75 2.60 -33.36
CA ILE A 49 8.66 3.10 -34.20
C ILE A 49 8.81 4.60 -34.49
N PHE A 50 9.37 5.36 -33.53
CA PHE A 50 9.62 6.79 -33.59
C PHE A 50 11.14 7.10 -33.48
N PRO A 51 11.97 6.66 -34.44
CA PRO A 51 13.42 6.68 -34.30
C PRO A 51 14.03 8.08 -34.43
N ASP A 52 13.39 9.00 -35.16
CA ASP A 52 13.97 10.30 -35.50
C ASP A 52 13.66 11.34 -34.41
N ALA A 53 14.69 11.87 -33.76
CA ALA A 53 14.52 12.84 -32.68
C ALA A 53 13.98 14.21 -33.12
N ILE A 54 14.10 14.55 -34.41
CA ILE A 54 13.65 15.82 -34.99
C ILE A 54 12.26 15.64 -35.59
N VAL A 55 12.09 14.64 -36.46
CA VAL A 55 10.81 14.41 -37.17
C VAL A 55 9.74 13.87 -36.24
N ASP A 56 10.09 12.95 -35.34
CA ASP A 56 9.14 12.33 -34.40
C ASP A 56 9.09 13.06 -33.04
N ARG A 57 9.65 14.27 -32.94
CA ARG A 57 9.78 15.02 -31.66
C ARG A 57 8.48 15.05 -30.85
N ASP A 58 7.36 15.33 -31.51
CA ASP A 58 6.06 15.41 -30.85
C ASP A 58 5.60 14.07 -30.29
N ALA A 59 5.83 12.97 -31.01
CA ALA A 59 5.53 11.63 -30.52
C ALA A 59 6.47 11.22 -29.37
N ARG A 60 7.76 11.54 -29.48
CA ARG A 60 8.74 11.24 -28.42
C ARG A 60 8.43 11.96 -27.12
N LEU A 61 8.02 13.23 -27.21
CA LEU A 61 7.58 14.03 -26.06
C LEU A 61 6.27 13.52 -25.48
N ALA A 62 5.25 13.31 -26.31
CA ALA A 62 3.93 12.85 -25.85
C ALA A 62 3.98 11.46 -25.18
N LEU A 63 4.85 10.57 -25.68
CA LEU A 63 5.03 9.22 -25.12
C LEU A 63 6.12 9.15 -24.04
N LEU A 64 6.72 10.30 -23.69
CA LEU A 64 7.79 10.41 -22.70
C LEU A 64 8.94 9.41 -22.96
N LEU A 65 9.32 9.22 -24.22
CA LEU A 65 10.27 8.19 -24.62
C LEU A 65 11.67 8.43 -24.04
N ASP A 66 12.05 9.69 -23.84
CA ASP A 66 13.39 10.04 -23.35
C ASP A 66 13.40 10.47 -21.88
N ALA A 67 12.22 10.50 -21.24
CA ALA A 67 12.11 10.87 -19.84
C ALA A 67 12.42 9.66 -18.92
N PRO A 68 13.02 9.88 -17.73
CA PRO A 68 13.19 8.83 -16.74
C PRO A 68 11.84 8.31 -16.25
N MET A 69 11.82 7.05 -15.80
CA MET A 69 10.64 6.47 -15.16
C MET A 69 10.50 7.05 -13.74
N PRO A 70 9.33 7.56 -13.32
CA PRO A 70 9.17 8.11 -11.98
C PRO A 70 9.31 7.06 -10.87
N ASP A 71 10.03 7.41 -9.79
CA ASP A 71 10.14 6.58 -8.60
C ASP A 71 8.90 6.66 -7.70
N ASP A 72 8.20 7.80 -7.67
CA ASP A 72 6.94 7.90 -6.94
C ASP A 72 5.81 7.14 -7.66
N VAL A 73 5.04 6.34 -6.91
CA VAL A 73 3.97 5.49 -7.48
C VAL A 73 2.86 6.34 -8.11
N THR A 74 2.47 7.45 -7.47
CA THR A 74 1.37 8.30 -7.94
C THR A 74 1.78 8.98 -9.24
N ILE A 75 2.97 9.59 -9.25
CA ILE A 75 3.51 10.24 -10.47
C ILE A 75 3.70 9.22 -11.60
N PHE A 76 4.15 8.00 -11.27
CA PHE A 76 4.28 6.93 -12.25
C PHE A 76 2.94 6.54 -12.88
N VAL A 77 1.89 6.36 -12.06
CA VAL A 77 0.54 6.02 -12.52
C VAL A 77 -0.01 7.12 -13.41
N ASP A 78 0.01 8.37 -12.95
CA ASP A 78 -0.56 9.51 -13.69
C ASP A 78 0.13 9.71 -15.04
N ARG A 79 1.47 9.72 -15.06
CA ARG A 79 2.22 9.85 -16.30
C ARG A 79 2.02 8.67 -17.24
N SER A 80 1.84 7.45 -16.71
CA SER A 80 1.58 6.29 -17.55
C SER A 80 0.21 6.39 -18.21
N ARG A 81 -0.81 6.89 -17.51
CA ARG A 81 -2.13 7.18 -18.08
C ARG A 81 -2.05 8.23 -19.18
N ASP A 82 -1.33 9.33 -18.95
CA ASP A 82 -1.11 10.37 -19.97
C ASP A 82 -0.44 9.81 -21.23
N VAL A 83 0.59 8.98 -21.05
CA VAL A 83 1.31 8.33 -22.16
C VAL A 83 0.40 7.38 -22.93
N LEU A 84 -0.39 6.55 -22.25
CA LEU A 84 -1.31 5.61 -22.90
C LEU A 84 -2.46 6.34 -23.61
N ALA A 85 -2.97 7.44 -23.04
CA ALA A 85 -3.93 8.29 -23.72
C ALA A 85 -3.32 8.94 -24.98
N ALA A 86 -2.08 9.43 -24.91
CA ALA A 86 -1.37 9.98 -26.06
C ALA A 86 -1.07 8.93 -27.13
N ALA A 87 -0.82 7.68 -26.74
CA ALA A 87 -0.60 6.54 -27.64
C ALA A 87 -1.85 6.23 -28.48
N ARG A 88 -3.04 6.49 -27.95
CA ARG A 88 -4.32 6.28 -28.64
C ARG A 88 -4.71 7.39 -29.61
N GLN A 89 -3.98 8.50 -29.63
CA GLN A 89 -4.29 9.60 -30.56
C GLN A 89 -3.99 9.22 -32.01
N ASP A 90 -4.85 9.69 -32.92
CA ASP A 90 -4.76 9.42 -34.35
C ASP A 90 -3.38 9.77 -34.91
N GLY A 91 -2.86 8.90 -35.77
CA GLY A 91 -1.48 8.95 -36.28
C GLY A 91 -0.45 8.19 -35.44
N ARG A 92 -0.50 8.28 -34.10
CA ARG A 92 0.37 7.47 -33.22
C ARG A 92 -0.14 6.06 -33.08
N ALA A 93 -1.44 5.90 -32.85
CA ALA A 93 -2.08 4.59 -32.69
C ALA A 93 -1.82 3.67 -33.90
N VAL A 94 -1.90 4.21 -35.13
CA VAL A 94 -1.64 3.45 -36.36
C VAL A 94 -0.19 2.95 -36.43
N ARG A 95 0.78 3.82 -36.14
CA ARG A 95 2.21 3.45 -36.15
C ARG A 95 2.54 2.47 -35.02
N LEU A 96 1.95 2.65 -33.84
CA LEU A 96 2.11 1.75 -32.70
C LEU A 96 1.53 0.36 -32.97
N ALA A 97 0.35 0.29 -33.58
CA ALA A 97 -0.28 -0.98 -33.97
C ALA A 97 0.58 -1.75 -34.98
N ALA A 98 1.18 -1.07 -35.96
CA ALA A 98 2.12 -1.68 -36.89
C ALA A 98 3.36 -2.28 -36.20
N GLY A 99 3.74 -1.75 -35.04
CA GLY A 99 4.81 -2.28 -34.19
C GLY A 99 4.33 -3.23 -33.07
N GLY A 100 3.09 -3.72 -33.13
CA GLY A 100 2.55 -4.71 -32.18
C GLY A 100 1.95 -4.14 -30.89
N TYR A 101 1.76 -2.83 -30.81
CA TYR A 101 0.99 -2.16 -29.74
C TYR A 101 -0.34 -1.68 -30.28
N ASP A 102 -1.22 -2.64 -30.60
CA ASP A 102 -2.60 -2.37 -30.93
C ASP A 102 -3.42 -1.96 -29.69
N SER A 103 -4.72 -1.70 -29.89
CA SER A 103 -5.60 -1.29 -28.80
C SER A 103 -5.63 -2.31 -27.66
N GLN A 104 -5.66 -3.61 -27.96
CA GLN A 104 -5.69 -4.66 -26.93
C GLN A 104 -4.41 -4.64 -26.08
N ARG A 105 -3.24 -4.44 -26.69
CA ARG A 105 -1.98 -4.35 -25.95
C ARG A 105 -1.92 -3.10 -25.07
N LEU A 106 -2.45 -1.97 -25.56
CA LEU A 106 -2.55 -0.74 -24.79
C LEU A 106 -3.54 -0.90 -23.62
N ASP A 107 -4.69 -1.55 -23.84
CA ASP A 107 -5.67 -1.88 -22.79
C ASP A 107 -5.04 -2.76 -21.70
N ALA A 108 -4.22 -3.74 -22.09
CA ALA A 108 -3.52 -4.60 -21.14
C ALA A 108 -2.51 -3.83 -20.27
N LEU A 109 -1.81 -2.83 -20.84
CA LEU A 109 -0.94 -1.95 -20.07
C LEU A 109 -1.74 -1.06 -19.12
N GLU A 110 -2.84 -0.49 -19.60
CA GLU A 110 -3.73 0.35 -18.78
C GLU A 110 -4.27 -0.45 -17.58
N ALA A 111 -4.68 -1.69 -17.79
CA ALA A 111 -5.09 -2.59 -16.72
C ALA A 111 -4.00 -2.85 -15.67
N LEU A 112 -2.72 -2.94 -16.07
CA LEU A 112 -1.60 -3.04 -15.12
C LEU A 112 -1.42 -1.76 -14.30
N ILE A 113 -1.58 -0.59 -14.93
CA ILE A 113 -1.51 0.71 -14.25
C ILE A 113 -2.66 0.87 -13.26
N ASP A 114 -3.88 0.48 -13.64
CA ASP A 114 -5.04 0.55 -12.76
C ASP A 114 -4.96 -0.45 -11.60
N ALA A 115 -4.45 -1.66 -11.86
CA ALA A 115 -4.17 -2.62 -10.80
C ALA A 115 -3.15 -2.08 -9.78
N LEU A 116 -2.10 -1.41 -10.26
CA LEU A 116 -1.12 -0.75 -9.38
C LEU A 116 -1.76 0.37 -8.55
N ASP A 117 -2.56 1.26 -9.15
CA ASP A 117 -3.26 2.33 -8.43
C ASP A 117 -4.19 1.76 -7.34
N LEU A 118 -4.97 0.73 -7.67
CA LEU A 118 -5.83 0.03 -6.73
C LEU A 118 -5.04 -0.54 -5.55
N LEU A 119 -3.95 -1.27 -5.82
CA LEU A 119 -3.13 -1.88 -4.78
C LEU A 119 -2.37 -0.85 -3.95
N TYR A 120 -1.96 0.27 -4.53
CA TYR A 120 -1.37 1.39 -3.81
C TYR A 120 -2.36 1.99 -2.81
N ARG A 121 -3.62 2.22 -3.22
CA ARG A 121 -4.69 2.68 -2.32
C ARG A 121 -4.98 1.66 -1.22
N ALA A 122 -5.07 0.38 -1.57
CA ALA A 122 -5.27 -0.71 -0.61
C ALA A 122 -4.15 -0.75 0.44
N ARG A 123 -2.88 -0.62 0.02
CA ARG A 123 -1.73 -0.54 0.94
C ARG A 123 -1.82 0.68 1.88
N ARG A 124 -2.23 1.85 1.38
CA ARG A 124 -2.43 3.04 2.23
C ARG A 124 -3.54 2.83 3.26
N GLN A 125 -4.63 2.16 2.87
CA GLN A 125 -5.72 1.81 3.78
C GLN A 125 -5.27 0.80 4.83
N ALA A 126 -4.56 -0.26 4.43
CA ALA A 126 -4.03 -1.27 5.34
C ALA A 126 -3.03 -0.67 6.35
N HIS A 127 -2.16 0.24 5.90
CA HIS A 127 -1.24 0.97 6.79
C HIS A 127 -2.00 1.79 7.84
N ARG A 128 -3.02 2.55 7.45
CA ARG A 128 -3.87 3.30 8.39
C ARG A 128 -4.53 2.37 9.41
N ALA A 129 -5.11 1.27 8.94
CA ALA A 129 -5.71 0.28 9.83
C ALA A 129 -4.72 -0.33 10.83
N ALA A 130 -3.46 -0.58 10.42
CA ALA A 130 -2.41 -1.06 11.31
C ALA A 130 -1.99 -0.03 12.37
N VAL A 131 -1.91 1.25 11.99
CA VAL A 131 -1.68 2.37 12.91
C VAL A 131 -2.82 2.50 13.92
N ASP A 132 -4.07 2.45 13.45
CA ASP A 132 -5.27 2.55 14.28
C ASP A 132 -5.36 1.37 15.26
N ALA A 133 -5.11 0.14 14.79
CA ALA A 133 -5.10 -1.06 15.62
C ALA A 133 -3.98 -1.02 16.68
N THR A 134 -2.82 -0.46 16.33
CA THR A 134 -1.72 -0.25 17.29
C THR A 134 -2.11 0.75 18.36
N THR A 135 -2.77 1.84 17.98
CA THR A 135 -3.28 2.86 18.92
C THR A 135 -4.34 2.27 19.86
N ALA A 136 -5.31 1.54 19.32
CA ALA A 136 -6.35 0.86 20.10
C ALA A 136 -5.75 -0.15 21.10
N ARG A 137 -4.74 -0.93 20.67
CA ARG A 137 -4.03 -1.86 21.56
C ARG A 137 -3.26 -1.15 22.66
N ASN A 138 -2.66 0.00 22.36
CA ASN A 138 -1.98 0.81 23.37
C ASN A 138 -2.96 1.31 24.44
N ALA A 139 -4.12 1.81 24.02
CA ALA A 139 -5.18 2.25 24.93
C ALA A 139 -5.71 1.11 25.81
N ALA A 140 -6.12 -0.01 25.21
CA ALA A 140 -6.71 -1.14 25.96
C ALA A 140 -5.73 -1.74 26.99
N VAL A 141 -4.45 -1.88 26.62
CA VAL A 141 -3.41 -2.37 27.55
C VAL A 141 -3.09 -1.32 28.62
N GLY A 142 -3.22 -0.02 28.31
CA GLY A 142 -3.09 1.07 29.28
C GLY A 142 -4.19 1.02 30.33
N ASP A 143 -5.44 0.84 29.91
CA ASP A 143 -6.59 0.72 30.80
C ASP A 143 -6.46 -0.50 31.73
N LEU A 144 -6.08 -1.66 31.16
CA LEU A 144 -5.84 -2.86 31.95
C LEU A 144 -4.72 -2.65 32.99
N ARG A 145 -3.61 -2.01 32.61
CA ARG A 145 -2.52 -1.71 33.56
C ARG A 145 -2.97 -0.79 34.69
N THR A 146 -3.80 0.20 34.39
CA THR A 146 -4.35 1.12 35.40
C THR A 146 -5.26 0.37 36.37
N ALA A 147 -6.17 -0.46 35.85
CA ALA A 147 -7.06 -1.27 36.68
C ALA A 147 -6.29 -2.26 37.56
N MET A 148 -5.30 -2.97 37.01
CA MET A 148 -4.45 -3.88 37.79
C MET A 148 -3.67 -3.16 38.89
N ARG A 149 -3.20 -1.93 38.65
CA ARG A 149 -2.53 -1.11 39.69
C ARG A 149 -3.49 -0.73 40.81
N GLN A 150 -4.72 -0.32 40.49
CA GLN A 150 -5.75 -0.02 41.49
C GLN A 150 -6.05 -1.24 42.36
N LEU A 151 -6.28 -2.39 41.72
CA LEU A 151 -6.52 -3.67 42.41
C LEU A 151 -5.36 -4.05 43.34
N ARG A 152 -4.11 -3.83 42.90
CA ARG A 152 -2.91 -4.04 43.74
C ARG A 152 -2.89 -3.16 44.98
N VAL A 153 -3.25 -1.89 44.84
CA VAL A 153 -3.31 -0.95 45.98
C VAL A 153 -4.42 -1.35 46.95
N GLU A 154 -5.59 -1.74 46.45
CA GLU A 154 -6.73 -2.17 47.27
C GLU A 154 -6.42 -3.44 48.06
N VAL A 155 -5.86 -4.46 47.41
CA VAL A 155 -5.45 -5.70 48.10
C VAL A 155 -4.36 -5.42 49.13
N ALA A 156 -3.36 -4.59 48.80
CA ALA A 156 -2.32 -4.20 49.76
C ALA A 156 -2.90 -3.44 50.97
N ALA A 157 -3.90 -2.58 50.76
CA ALA A 157 -4.60 -1.89 51.85
C ALA A 157 -5.38 -2.89 52.73
N LEU A 158 -6.06 -3.85 52.12
CA LEU A 158 -6.82 -4.88 52.82
C LEU A 158 -5.91 -5.79 53.67
N LEU A 159 -4.79 -6.26 53.10
CA LEU A 159 -3.80 -7.07 53.83
C LEU A 159 -3.16 -6.32 55.01
N ARG A 160 -3.00 -4.99 54.92
CA ARG A 160 -2.54 -4.18 56.07
C ARG A 160 -3.61 -4.07 57.16
N ALA A 161 -4.87 -3.97 56.78
CA ALA A 161 -5.99 -3.90 57.73
C ALA A 161 -6.28 -5.25 58.39
N HIS A 162 -5.95 -6.35 57.70
CA HIS A 162 -6.21 -7.73 58.10
C HIS A 162 -4.92 -8.57 58.08
N PRO A 163 -4.00 -8.39 59.04
CA PRO A 163 -2.74 -9.13 59.10
C PRO A 163 -2.92 -10.65 59.26
N GLU A 164 -4.10 -11.10 59.68
CA GLU A 164 -4.49 -12.50 59.76
C GLU A 164 -4.74 -13.16 58.40
N VAL A 165 -4.88 -12.38 57.32
CA VAL A 165 -5.15 -12.88 55.97
C VAL A 165 -3.84 -13.02 55.19
N ASN A 166 -3.61 -14.19 54.61
CA ASN A 166 -2.45 -14.41 53.74
C ASN A 166 -2.64 -13.74 52.37
N PRO A 167 -1.57 -13.21 51.76
CA PRO A 167 -1.64 -12.66 50.42
C PRO A 167 -2.11 -13.70 49.40
N PRO A 168 -2.85 -13.29 48.35
CA PRO A 168 -3.21 -14.18 47.25
C PRO A 168 -1.96 -14.76 46.58
N ALA A 169 -2.07 -15.96 46.01
CA ALA A 169 -1.01 -16.53 45.17
C ALA A 169 -0.73 -15.58 43.98
N ASP A 170 0.54 -15.33 43.71
CA ASP A 170 1.06 -14.46 42.64
C ASP A 170 0.83 -12.94 42.80
N PHE A 171 0.57 -12.46 44.02
CA PHE A 171 0.41 -11.03 44.34
C PHE A 171 1.71 -10.31 44.73
#